data_AF-A0A4R5BPG5-F1
#
_entry.id   AF-A0A4R5BPG5-F1
#
_cell.length_a   1.000
_cell.length_b   1.000
_cell.length_c   1.000
_cell.angle_alpha   90.00
_cell.angle_beta   90.00
_cell.angle_gamma   90.00
#
_symmetry.space_group_name_H-M   'P 1'
#
loop_
_entity.id
_entity.type
_entity.pdbx_description
1 polymer ?
#
loop_
_entity_poly.entity_id
_entity_poly.type
_entity_poly.pdbx_seq_one_letter_code
_entity_poly.pdbx_strand_id
1 'polypeptide(L)'
;MLIAASRTDMSSSNYADALKRLADRGGSGNVTDLARETPGYDATKFTGQNYASQTHGPSVHIAEAEPLTGSPSTSTMRDLARQALDHL
;
A
#
# COMPACT_ATOMS: atom_id res chain seq x y z
N MET A 1 -11.15 9.26 -0.62
CA MET A 1 -9.97 8.52 -0.14
C MET A 1 -9.12 8.16 -1.34
N LEU A 2 -7.83 8.01 -1.16
CA LEU A 2 -6.90 7.56 -2.19
C LEU A 2 -6.32 6.21 -1.79
N ILE A 3 -6.13 5.32 -2.76
CA ILE A 3 -5.49 4.02 -2.56
C ILE A 3 -4.38 3.89 -3.60
N ALA A 4 -3.17 3.58 -3.14
CA ALA A 4 -2.08 3.11 -4.00
C ALA A 4 -1.96 1.61 -3.80
N ALA A 5 -1.89 0.85 -4.90
CA ALA A 5 -1.82 -0.60 -4.88
C ALA A 5 -0.77 -1.07 -5.87
N SER A 6 0.00 -2.10 -5.49
CA SER A 6 1.00 -2.72 -6.35
C SER A 6 1.01 -4.23 -6.21
N ARG A 7 1.31 -4.90 -7.32
CA ARG A 7 1.53 -6.33 -7.39
C ARG A 7 2.89 -6.58 -8.04
N THR A 8 3.70 -7.41 -7.40
CA THR A 8 5.03 -7.79 -7.90
C THR A 8 5.14 -9.30 -7.94
N ASP A 9 5.30 -9.87 -9.13
CA ASP A 9 5.59 -11.29 -9.30
C ASP A 9 7.11 -11.53 -9.17
N MET A 10 7.47 -12.55 -8.39
CA MET A 10 8.86 -12.94 -8.13
C MET A 10 9.16 -14.31 -8.73
N SER A 11 10.44 -14.68 -8.80
CA SER A 11 10.83 -16.00 -9.31
C SER A 11 10.51 -17.15 -8.33
N SER A 12 10.23 -16.87 -7.06
CA SER A 12 9.78 -17.85 -6.07
C SER A 12 9.03 -17.21 -4.90
N SER A 13 8.23 -18.01 -4.19
CA SER A 13 7.55 -17.58 -2.96
C SER A 13 8.51 -17.12 -1.87
N ASN A 14 9.73 -17.68 -1.81
CA ASN A 14 10.74 -17.24 -0.84
C ASN A 14 11.17 -15.79 -1.08
N TYR A 15 11.29 -15.38 -2.34
CA TYR A 15 11.60 -14.00 -2.69
C TYR A 15 10.41 -13.07 -2.49
N ALA A 16 9.20 -13.54 -2.76
CA ALA A 16 7.97 -12.81 -2.47
C ALA A 16 7.86 -12.50 -0.96
N ASP A 17 8.06 -13.52 -0.12
CA ASP A 17 8.05 -13.35 1.33
C ASP A 17 9.19 -12.44 1.82
N ALA A 18 10.36 -12.47 1.18
CA ALA A 18 11.47 -11.59 1.52
C ALA A 18 11.14 -10.12 1.22
N LEU A 19 10.54 -9.84 0.05
CA LEU A 19 10.08 -8.51 -0.32
C LEU A 19 8.97 -8.02 0.62
N LYS A 20 7.97 -8.87 0.92
CA LYS A 20 6.93 -8.53 1.90
C LYS A 20 7.53 -8.17 3.26
N ARG A 21 8.45 -8.98 3.79
CA ARG A 21 9.12 -8.70 5.07
C ARG A 21 9.93 -7.41 5.05
N LEU A 22 10.53 -7.05 3.92
CA LEU A 22 11.23 -5.78 3.77
C LEU A 22 10.23 -4.62 3.78
N ALA A 23 9.15 -4.74 3.02
CA ALA A 23 8.13 -3.71 2.92
C ALA A 23 7.40 -3.45 4.25
N ASP A 24 7.13 -4.51 5.01
CA ASP A 24 6.46 -4.45 6.31
C ASP A 24 7.33 -3.83 7.43
N ARG A 25 8.63 -3.62 7.19
CA ARG A 25 9.46 -2.88 8.15
C ARG A 25 9.09 -1.40 8.09
N GLY A 26 8.68 -0.85 9.23
CA GLY A 26 8.35 0.57 9.36
C GLY A 26 9.49 1.47 8.89
N GLY A 27 9.15 2.55 8.16
CA GLY A 27 10.12 3.50 7.60
C GLY A 27 10.70 3.12 6.24
N SER A 28 10.28 1.99 5.66
CA SER A 28 10.72 1.56 4.33
C SER A 28 10.25 2.47 3.18
N GLY A 29 9.16 3.22 3.37
CA GLY A 29 8.74 4.27 2.42
C GLY A 29 8.46 3.74 1.02
N ASN A 30 7.90 2.53 0.90
CA ASN A 30 7.87 1.79 -0.38
C ASN A 30 6.93 2.39 -1.44
N VAL A 31 6.07 3.33 -1.06
CA VAL A 31 5.12 3.98 -1.96
C VAL A 31 5.50 5.45 -2.06
N THR A 32 6.03 5.85 -3.21
CA THR A 32 6.21 7.27 -3.57
C THR A 32 5.11 7.64 -4.54
N ASP A 33 4.31 8.64 -4.17
CA ASP A 33 3.25 9.16 -5.03
C ASP A 33 3.84 10.05 -6.13
N LEU A 34 3.82 9.54 -7.37
CA LEU A 34 4.24 10.30 -8.55
C LEU A 34 3.11 11.18 -9.11
N ALA A 35 1.87 11.00 -8.65
CA ALA A 35 0.70 11.77 -9.11
C ALA A 35 0.46 13.06 -8.31
N ARG A 36 1.38 13.42 -7.40
CA ARG A 36 1.33 14.66 -6.59
C ARG A 36 1.08 15.92 -7.42
N GLU A 37 1.56 15.97 -8.66
CA GLU A 37 1.38 17.14 -9.54
C GLU A 37 -0.02 17.21 -10.19
N THR A 38 -0.91 16.26 -9.90
CA THR A 38 -2.28 16.23 -10.43
C THR A 38 -3.21 17.08 -9.56
N PRO A 39 -3.90 18.10 -10.13
CA PRO A 39 -4.86 18.92 -9.40
C PRO A 39 -5.92 18.05 -8.70
N GLY A 40 -6.08 18.24 -7.39
CA GLY A 40 -6.99 17.46 -6.54
C GLY A 40 -6.33 16.34 -5.73
N TYR A 41 -5.06 16.01 -5.98
CA TYR A 41 -4.27 15.01 -5.23
C TYR A 41 -3.09 15.60 -4.44
N ASP A 42 -2.82 16.90 -4.63
CA ASP A 42 -1.62 17.63 -4.19
C ASP A 42 -1.36 17.59 -2.66
N ALA A 43 -2.42 17.44 -1.85
CA ALA A 43 -2.32 17.47 -0.39
C ALA A 43 -2.11 16.09 0.26
N THR A 44 -2.35 14.99 -0.44
CA THR A 44 -2.29 13.65 0.15
C THR A 44 -0.86 13.11 0.10
N LYS A 45 -0.38 12.59 1.23
CA LYS A 45 0.93 11.96 1.35
C LYS A 45 0.74 10.55 1.90
N PHE A 46 1.19 9.55 1.17
CA PHE A 46 1.37 8.19 1.68
C PHE A 46 2.44 8.20 2.78
N THR A 47 2.04 7.78 3.97
CA THR A 47 2.84 7.82 5.20
C THR A 47 3.39 6.45 5.60
N GLY A 48 2.89 5.38 5.00
CA GLY A 48 3.10 3.99 5.42
C GLY A 48 2.26 3.59 6.64
N GLN A 49 1.39 4.44 7.19
CA GLN A 49 0.63 4.13 8.42
C GLN A 49 -0.59 3.23 8.17
N ASN A 50 -1.19 3.41 7.01
CA ASN A 50 -2.47 2.85 6.58
C ASN A 50 -2.26 1.80 5.49
N TYR A 51 -1.41 0.83 5.82
CA TYR A 51 -0.81 -0.12 4.89
C TYR A 51 -1.29 -1.55 5.14
N ALA A 52 -1.36 -2.34 4.07
CA ALA A 52 -1.55 -3.79 4.11
C ALA A 52 -0.70 -4.49 3.05
N SER A 53 -0.30 -5.72 3.33
CA SER A 53 0.43 -6.57 2.38
C SER A 53 0.06 -8.03 2.52
N GLN A 54 0.14 -8.77 1.42
CA GLN A 54 -0.03 -10.22 1.40
C GLN A 54 0.85 -10.87 0.33
N THR A 55 1.07 -12.18 0.46
CA THR A 55 1.66 -12.99 -0.60
C THR A 55 0.63 -13.94 -1.18
N HIS A 56 0.72 -14.16 -2.49
CA HIS A 56 -0.06 -15.16 -3.21
C HIS A 56 0.89 -15.99 -4.08
N GLY A 57 1.38 -17.11 -3.54
CA GLY A 57 2.45 -17.88 -4.18
C GLY A 57 3.71 -17.01 -4.39
N PRO A 58 4.21 -16.88 -5.64
CA PRO A 58 5.35 -16.04 -5.95
C PRO A 58 5.03 -14.54 -6.08
N SER A 59 3.79 -14.10 -5.81
CA SER A 59 3.37 -12.70 -5.93
C SER A 59 3.32 -11.98 -4.58
N VAL A 60 3.68 -10.71 -4.56
CA VAL A 60 3.55 -9.80 -3.40
C VAL A 60 2.59 -8.68 -3.75
N HIS A 61 1.54 -8.53 -2.96
CA HIS A 61 0.55 -7.46 -3.12
C HIS A 61 0.72 -6.50 -1.95
N ILE A 62 0.75 -5.20 -2.26
CA ILE A 62 0.90 -4.12 -1.29
C ILE A 62 -0.16 -3.07 -1.59
N ALA A 63 -0.81 -2.58 -0.56
CA ALA A 63 -1.75 -1.48 -0.67
C ALA A 63 -1.56 -0.49 0.47
N GLU A 64 -1.75 0.78 0.17
CA GLU A 64 -1.77 1.87 1.14
C GLU A 64 -2.96 2.78 0.85
N ALA A 65 -3.65 3.21 1.90
CA ALA A 65 -4.80 4.10 1.79
C ALA A 65 -4.53 5.40 2.54
N GLU A 66 -4.90 6.54 1.96
CA GLU A 66 -4.82 7.84 2.65
C GLU A 66 -6.11 8.67 2.48
N PRO A 67 -6.47 9.48 3.50
CA PRO A 67 -7.61 10.36 3.38
C PRO A 67 -7.30 11.45 2.35
N LEU A 68 -8.23 11.61 1.41
CA LEU A 68 -8.22 12.76 0.50
C LEU A 68 -8.85 13.99 1.18
N THR A 69 -9.88 13.74 1.98
CA THR A 69 -10.65 14.74 2.74
C THR A 69 -11.14 14.10 4.05
N GLY A 70 -11.39 14.92 5.07
CA GLY A 70 -11.93 14.47 6.35
C GLY A 70 -10.89 13.77 7.23
N SER A 71 -11.36 13.09 8.28
CA SER A 71 -10.50 12.44 9.29
C SER A 71 -11.02 11.05 9.66
N PRO A 72 -11.04 10.09 8.71
CA PRO A 72 -11.35 8.69 9.01
C PRO A 72 -10.36 8.11 10.02
N SER A 73 -10.81 7.13 10.80
CA SER A 73 -9.94 6.45 11.77
C SER A 73 -8.90 5.58 11.05
N THR A 74 -7.71 5.43 11.66
CA THR A 74 -6.66 4.52 11.19
C THR A 74 -7.15 3.08 10.98
N SER A 75 -8.11 2.61 11.78
CA SER A 75 -8.69 1.27 11.60
C SER A 75 -9.43 1.16 10.26
N THR A 76 -10.31 2.12 9.96
CA THR A 76 -11.04 2.18 8.69
C THR A 76 -10.09 2.28 7.50
N MET A 77 -9.04 3.09 7.63
CA MET A 77 -8.01 3.22 6.60
C MET A 77 -7.29 1.89 6.31
N ARG A 78 -6.88 1.17 7.37
CA ARG A 78 -6.21 -0.13 7.23
C ARG A 78 -7.13 -1.21 6.68
N ASP A 79 -8.40 -1.20 7.06
CA ASP A 79 -9.38 -2.14 6.53
C ASP A 79 -9.61 -1.91 5.04
N LEU A 80 -9.62 -0.65 4.60
CA LEU A 80 -9.67 -0.33 3.18
C LEU A 80 -8.41 -0.81 2.43
N ALA A 81 -7.22 -0.59 3.00
CA ALA A 81 -5.97 -1.11 2.42
C ALA A 81 -6.00 -2.64 2.29
N ARG A 82 -6.55 -3.37 3.27
CA ARG A 82 -6.72 -4.82 3.19
C ARG A 82 -7.69 -5.23 2.08
N GLN A 83 -8.85 -4.59 1.99
CA GLN A 83 -9.83 -4.86 0.94
C GLN A 83 -9.25 -4.63 -0.46
N ALA A 84 -8.38 -3.63 -0.62
CA ALA A 84 -7.73 -3.37 -1.89
C ALA A 84 -6.84 -4.56 -2.36
N LEU A 85 -6.29 -5.36 -1.44
CA LEU A 85 -5.49 -6.53 -1.79
C LEU A 85 -6.30 -7.64 -2.45
N ASP A 86 -7.62 -7.70 -2.19
CA ASP A 86 -8.53 -8.70 -2.79
C ASP A 86 -8.83 -8.40 -4.28
N HIS A 87 -8.40 -7.23 -4.77
CA HIS A 87 -8.57 -6.79 -6.15
C HIS A 87 -7.28 -6.88 -6.99
N LEU A 88 -6.19 -7.44 -6.43
CA LEU A 88 -4.89 -7.63 -7.08
C LEU A 88 -4.61 -9.12 -7.37
#